data_AF-A0AAD1GML7-F1
#
_entry.id   AF-A0AAD1GML7-F1
#
_cell.length_a   1.000
_cell.length_b   1.000
_cell.length_c   1.000
_cell.angle_alpha   90.00
_cell.angle_beta   90.00
_cell.angle_gamma   90.00
#
_symmetry.space_group_name_H-M   'P 1'
#
loop_
_entity.id
_entity.type
_entity.pdbx_description
1 polymer ?
#
loop_
_entity_poly.entity_id
_entity_poly.type
_entity_poly.pdbx_seq_one_letter_code
_entity_poly.pdbx_strand_id
1 'polypeptide(L)'
;MPENTLRAHDEAFWQTFVGRYDVDPVGPLNLENGYFARMSRTVVEEYQRNIEFINRGNSVYVRQHFDREHGEAIRRQVAQLIHASPQSVGLAGSAVDALQTLIRNYNGLKPGDQVLICDLEYASVKSAMRWLARQRGVEVIEIVHQHPASFESLVGTYREAFIRYPRLKLMALTYVNHLTGLVMPVQAIAESAREFAVDIILDGAHALGQIDFDLKKLGIEFAGFNLQKWIGGPLSQGFLYIAPQRLADIDPDMDEDSYPATDVRSRTPHSTPNIPALLTLPLVFEEHQALGGASAKGARLCYLRDLWVSAVRDVPGIEVMTPDDRRLYCGITAMRFTARADQQAMADRLLNEHGIFTVVRHTSVGPCIRITPGLITLASDIERLTQALIHLNRM
;
A
#
# COMPACT_ATOMS: atom_id res chain seq x y z
N MET A 1 -24.56 -1.09 -0.58
CA MET A 1 -24.55 -2.25 -1.49
C MET A 1 -23.42 -3.17 -1.07
N PRO A 2 -23.68 -4.40 -0.61
CA PRO A 2 -22.60 -5.39 -0.56
C PRO A 2 -23.09 -6.84 -0.76
N GLU A 3 -23.09 -7.32 -2.00
CA GLU A 3 -23.03 -8.77 -2.33
C GLU A 3 -21.91 -9.10 -3.33
N ASN A 4 -21.16 -8.10 -3.80
CA ASN A 4 -20.13 -8.30 -4.84
C ASN A 4 -18.94 -9.14 -4.34
N THR A 5 -18.75 -9.27 -3.02
CA THR A 5 -17.77 -10.20 -2.44
C THR A 5 -18.06 -11.65 -2.85
N LEU A 6 -19.34 -12.03 -2.97
CA LEU A 6 -19.75 -13.36 -3.44
C LEU A 6 -19.53 -13.55 -4.94
N ARG A 7 -19.41 -12.46 -5.70
CA ARG A 7 -19.17 -12.46 -7.15
C ARG A 7 -17.69 -12.46 -7.52
N ALA A 8 -16.77 -12.67 -6.57
CA ALA A 8 -15.34 -12.68 -6.83
C ALA A 8 -14.91 -13.63 -7.97
N HIS A 9 -15.63 -14.75 -8.14
CA HIS A 9 -15.40 -15.78 -9.16
C HIS A 9 -16.29 -15.63 -10.40
N ASP A 10 -17.20 -14.65 -10.43
CA ASP A 10 -18.11 -14.42 -11.56
C ASP A 10 -17.39 -13.61 -12.65
N GLU A 11 -16.76 -14.30 -13.60
CA GLU A 11 -16.03 -13.65 -14.70
C GLU A 11 -16.92 -12.74 -15.55
N ALA A 12 -18.20 -13.10 -15.77
CA ALA A 12 -19.10 -12.28 -16.57
C ALA A 12 -19.38 -10.94 -15.88
N PHE A 13 -19.55 -10.95 -14.56
CA PHE A 13 -19.65 -9.75 -13.75
C PHE A 13 -18.36 -8.91 -13.81
N TRP A 14 -17.19 -9.50 -13.59
CA TRP A 14 -15.93 -8.75 -13.59
C TRP A 14 -15.54 -8.21 -14.97
N GLN A 15 -15.91 -8.90 -16.05
CA GLN A 15 -15.74 -8.40 -17.42
C GLN A 15 -16.37 -7.02 -17.63
N THR A 16 -17.50 -6.74 -16.95
CA THR A 16 -18.18 -5.42 -17.03
C THR A 16 -17.35 -4.28 -16.40
N PHE A 17 -16.42 -4.60 -15.51
CA PHE A 17 -15.47 -3.63 -14.95
C PHE A 17 -14.19 -3.57 -15.77
N VAL A 18 -13.67 -4.72 -16.23
CA VAL A 18 -12.50 -4.77 -17.12
C VAL A 18 -12.72 -3.89 -18.36
N GLY A 19 -13.90 -3.95 -18.98
CA GLY A 19 -14.25 -3.13 -20.15
C GLY A 19 -14.24 -1.61 -19.93
N ARG A 20 -14.10 -1.13 -18.69
CA ARG A 20 -13.99 0.30 -18.34
C ARG A 20 -12.56 0.82 -18.44
N TYR A 21 -11.57 -0.04 -18.60
CA TYR A 21 -10.16 0.33 -18.62
C TYR A 21 -9.59 0.17 -20.03
N ASP A 22 -8.79 1.15 -20.44
CA ASP A 22 -8.02 1.03 -21.68
C ASP A 22 -6.70 0.28 -21.42
N VAL A 23 -6.45 -0.70 -22.28
CA VAL A 23 -5.24 -1.52 -22.28
C VAL A 23 -4.64 -1.50 -23.68
N ASP A 24 -3.32 -1.58 -23.75
CA ASP A 24 -2.64 -1.75 -25.03
C ASP A 24 -2.92 -3.18 -25.54
N PRO A 25 -3.63 -3.34 -26.68
CA PRO A 25 -4.03 -4.67 -27.17
C PRO A 25 -2.84 -5.53 -27.62
N VAL A 26 -1.68 -4.91 -27.90
CA VAL A 26 -0.44 -5.63 -28.26
C VAL A 26 0.58 -5.67 -27.13
N GLY A 27 0.26 -5.04 -25.99
CA GLY A 27 1.12 -5.03 -24.82
C GLY A 27 1.14 -6.38 -24.08
N PRO A 28 2.16 -6.61 -23.24
CA PRO A 28 2.21 -7.81 -22.42
C PRO A 28 1.09 -7.82 -21.38
N LEU A 29 0.71 -9.01 -20.92
CA LEU A 29 -0.10 -9.20 -19.73
C LEU A 29 0.67 -8.64 -18.52
N ASN A 30 0.23 -7.50 -18.00
CA ASN A 30 0.89 -6.83 -16.89
C ASN A 30 0.38 -7.38 -15.54
N LEU A 31 1.24 -8.09 -14.82
CA LEU A 31 0.99 -8.58 -13.46
C LEU A 31 1.83 -7.82 -12.43
N GLU A 32 2.05 -6.52 -12.66
CA GLU A 32 2.69 -5.57 -11.73
C GLU A 32 1.73 -4.46 -11.24
N ASN A 33 0.44 -4.78 -11.04
CA ASN A 33 -0.54 -3.83 -10.51
C ASN A 33 -0.13 -3.19 -9.17
N GLY A 34 0.76 -3.82 -8.41
CA GLY A 34 1.30 -3.28 -7.16
C GLY A 34 2.21 -2.05 -7.33
N TYR A 35 2.72 -1.74 -8.54
CA TYR A 35 3.51 -0.53 -8.76
C TYR A 35 2.60 0.72 -8.76
N PHE A 36 1.64 0.76 -9.67
CA PHE A 36 0.46 1.64 -9.67
C PHE A 36 -0.65 0.98 -10.49
N ALA A 37 -1.91 1.29 -10.19
CA ALA A 37 -3.04 0.77 -10.96
C ALA A 37 -3.40 1.70 -12.12
N ARG A 38 -4.33 1.24 -12.96
CA ARG A 38 -4.91 2.03 -14.05
C ARG A 38 -6.10 2.84 -13.55
N MET A 39 -6.25 4.03 -14.10
CA MET A 39 -7.51 4.77 -14.05
C MET A 39 -8.48 4.16 -15.08
N SER A 40 -9.79 4.16 -14.77
CA SER A 40 -10.81 3.85 -15.77
C SER A 40 -10.85 4.95 -16.85
N ARG A 41 -11.45 4.66 -18.01
CA ARG A 41 -11.59 5.62 -19.11
C ARG A 41 -12.30 6.90 -18.65
N THR A 42 -13.37 6.74 -17.88
CA THR A 42 -14.14 7.85 -17.27
C THR A 42 -13.29 8.70 -16.32
N VAL A 43 -12.44 8.08 -15.50
CA VAL A 43 -11.50 8.80 -14.62
C VAL A 43 -10.41 9.52 -15.44
N VAL A 44 -9.90 8.91 -16.51
CA VAL A 44 -8.94 9.57 -17.42
C VAL A 44 -9.57 10.80 -18.07
N GLU A 45 -10.79 10.68 -18.58
CA GLU A 45 -11.54 11.79 -19.19
C GLU A 45 -11.82 12.91 -18.18
N GLU A 46 -12.19 12.58 -16.94
CA GLU A 46 -12.38 13.55 -15.85
C GLU A 46 -11.07 14.26 -15.51
N TYR A 47 -9.95 13.53 -15.44
CA TYR A 47 -8.64 14.13 -15.18
C TYR A 47 -8.21 15.08 -16.30
N GLN A 48 -8.42 14.72 -17.56
CA GLN A 48 -8.17 15.61 -18.70
C GLN A 48 -9.04 16.86 -18.65
N ARG A 49 -10.34 16.73 -18.36
CA ARG A 49 -11.25 17.86 -18.17
C ARG A 49 -10.79 18.79 -17.04
N ASN A 50 -10.33 18.24 -15.92
CA ASN A 50 -9.80 19.02 -14.80
C ASN A 50 -8.49 19.74 -15.14
N ILE A 51 -7.62 19.14 -15.96
CA ILE A 51 -6.43 19.82 -16.48
C ILE A 51 -6.83 21.05 -17.29
N GLU A 52 -7.76 20.89 -18.24
CA GLU A 52 -8.25 22.01 -19.05
C GLU A 52 -8.93 23.08 -18.21
N PHE A 53 -9.78 22.67 -17.26
CA PHE A 53 -10.51 23.57 -16.37
C PHE A 53 -9.56 24.47 -15.57
N ILE A 54 -8.57 23.88 -14.91
CA ILE A 54 -7.58 24.63 -14.12
C ILE A 54 -6.72 25.51 -15.02
N ASN A 55 -6.37 25.09 -16.23
CA ASN A 55 -5.61 25.96 -17.15
C ASN A 55 -6.43 27.16 -17.65
N ARG A 56 -7.73 26.99 -17.89
CA ARG A 56 -8.62 28.10 -18.31
C ARG A 56 -8.90 29.09 -17.17
N GLY A 57 -9.19 28.59 -15.97
CA GLY A 57 -9.51 29.42 -14.80
C GLY A 57 -8.30 29.94 -14.01
N ASN A 58 -7.14 29.29 -14.17
CA ASN A 58 -5.90 29.54 -13.44
C ASN A 58 -6.14 29.65 -11.91
N SER A 59 -5.37 30.48 -11.22
CA SER A 59 -5.35 30.59 -9.76
C SER A 59 -6.65 31.08 -9.13
N VAL A 60 -7.58 31.67 -9.90
CA VAL A 60 -8.84 32.23 -9.38
C VAL A 60 -9.67 31.15 -8.71
N TYR A 61 -9.88 30.02 -9.39
CA TYR A 61 -10.66 28.92 -8.82
C TYR A 61 -9.98 28.33 -7.58
N VAL A 62 -8.65 28.12 -7.65
CA VAL A 62 -7.90 27.50 -6.55
C VAL A 62 -8.01 28.34 -5.29
N ARG A 63 -7.71 29.64 -5.38
CA ARG A 63 -7.70 30.56 -4.24
C ARG A 63 -9.08 30.87 -3.67
N GLN A 64 -10.12 30.81 -4.49
CA GLN A 64 -11.49 31.17 -4.06
C GLN A 64 -12.32 29.96 -3.61
N HIS A 65 -12.12 28.78 -4.22
CA HIS A 65 -13.01 27.63 -4.05
C HIS A 65 -12.31 26.34 -3.65
N PHE A 66 -11.11 26.04 -4.16
CA PHE A 66 -10.50 24.74 -3.93
C PHE A 66 -10.17 24.52 -2.45
N ASP A 67 -9.40 25.43 -1.85
CA ASP A 67 -8.91 25.27 -0.46
C ASP A 67 -10.04 25.27 0.57
N ARG A 68 -11.16 25.94 0.28
CA ARG A 68 -12.28 26.12 1.21
C ARG A 68 -13.33 25.02 1.11
N GLU A 69 -13.61 24.53 -0.09
CA GLU A 69 -14.74 23.65 -0.35
C GLU A 69 -14.30 22.26 -0.82
N HIS A 70 -13.52 22.21 -1.90
CA HIS A 70 -13.21 20.96 -2.60
C HIS A 70 -12.15 20.15 -1.86
N GLY A 71 -11.09 20.81 -1.36
CA GLY A 71 -10.07 20.17 -0.54
C GLY A 71 -10.66 19.51 0.71
N GLU A 72 -11.56 20.21 1.40
CA GLU A 72 -12.26 19.65 2.56
C GLU A 72 -13.19 18.49 2.20
N ALA A 73 -13.88 18.56 1.06
CA ALA A 73 -14.69 17.44 0.57
C ALA A 73 -13.84 16.19 0.29
N ILE A 74 -12.69 16.36 -0.38
CA ILE A 74 -11.75 15.29 -0.67
C ILE A 74 -11.21 14.68 0.63
N ARG A 75 -10.81 15.50 1.61
CA ARG A 75 -10.37 15.01 2.93
C ARG A 75 -11.43 14.18 3.64
N ARG A 76 -12.71 14.60 3.57
CA ARG A 76 -13.83 13.79 4.10
C ARG A 76 -13.93 12.43 3.40
N GLN A 77 -13.83 12.39 2.08
CA GLN A 77 -13.91 11.14 1.32
C GLN A 77 -12.71 10.21 1.60
N VAL A 78 -11.49 10.77 1.71
CA VAL A 78 -10.30 10.02 2.10
C VAL A 78 -10.45 9.43 3.51
N ALA A 79 -10.94 10.22 4.46
CA ALA A 79 -11.17 9.73 5.82
C ALA A 79 -12.21 8.59 5.87
N GLN A 80 -13.22 8.61 5.00
CA GLN A 80 -14.19 7.52 4.87
C GLN A 80 -13.53 6.19 4.43
N LEU A 81 -12.48 6.23 3.59
CA LEU A 81 -11.78 5.01 3.14
C LEU A 81 -11.10 4.26 4.30
N ILE A 82 -10.82 4.93 5.41
CA ILE A 82 -10.13 4.38 6.59
C ILE A 82 -10.99 4.47 7.86
N HIS A 83 -12.30 4.70 7.71
CA HIS A 83 -13.27 4.84 8.81
C HIS A 83 -12.86 5.88 9.88
N ALA A 84 -12.22 6.98 9.46
CA ALA A 84 -11.69 8.00 10.35
C ALA A 84 -12.45 9.33 10.26
N SER A 85 -12.14 10.23 11.20
CA SER A 85 -12.62 11.61 11.15
C SER A 85 -11.85 12.41 10.08
N PRO A 86 -12.50 13.33 9.35
CA PRO A 86 -11.82 14.19 8.37
C PRO A 86 -10.68 15.03 8.96
N GLN A 87 -10.79 15.39 10.24
CA GLN A 87 -9.79 16.18 10.97
C GLN A 87 -8.51 15.38 11.28
N SER A 88 -8.50 14.07 11.03
CA SER A 88 -7.34 13.19 11.23
C SER A 88 -6.51 12.99 9.97
N VAL A 89 -6.91 13.58 8.83
CA VAL A 89 -6.29 13.33 7.52
C VAL A 89 -5.62 14.59 6.96
N GLY A 90 -4.34 14.46 6.62
CA GLY A 90 -3.58 15.43 5.83
C GLY A 90 -3.25 14.87 4.45
N LEU A 91 -3.39 15.68 3.39
CA LEU A 91 -3.08 15.25 2.01
C LEU A 91 -1.58 15.32 1.76
N ALA A 92 -1.05 14.37 0.99
CA ALA A 92 0.38 14.27 0.65
C ALA A 92 0.57 13.88 -0.82
N GLY A 93 1.80 13.98 -1.33
CA GLY A 93 2.13 13.53 -2.69
C GLY A 93 2.20 12.00 -2.83
N SER A 94 2.45 11.28 -1.74
CA SER A 94 2.58 9.82 -1.73
C SER A 94 2.57 9.26 -0.32
N ALA A 95 2.51 7.94 -0.19
CA ALA A 95 2.76 7.25 1.08
C ALA A 95 4.18 7.54 1.60
N VAL A 96 5.17 7.68 0.73
CA VAL A 96 6.55 7.99 1.15
C VAL A 96 6.60 9.37 1.79
N ASP A 97 5.99 10.37 1.18
CA ASP A 97 5.95 11.73 1.73
C ASP A 97 5.24 11.74 3.09
N ALA A 98 4.06 11.10 3.17
CA ALA A 98 3.30 10.94 4.40
C ALA A 98 4.12 10.26 5.51
N LEU A 99 4.74 9.11 5.23
CA LEU A 99 5.49 8.34 6.21
C LEU A 99 6.76 9.09 6.66
N GLN A 100 7.48 9.72 5.73
CA GLN A 100 8.69 10.48 6.09
C GLN A 100 8.37 11.72 6.92
N THR A 101 7.26 12.40 6.63
CA THR A 101 6.74 13.48 7.47
C THR A 101 6.42 12.98 8.88
N LEU A 102 5.68 11.88 9.01
CA LEU A 102 5.37 11.29 10.32
C LEU A 102 6.65 10.91 11.09
N ILE A 103 7.60 10.24 10.43
CA ILE A 103 8.86 9.79 11.04
C ILE A 103 9.71 10.99 11.48
N ARG A 104 9.89 11.98 10.61
CA ARG A 104 10.76 13.14 10.87
C ARG A 104 10.22 14.02 11.99
N ASN A 105 8.91 14.23 12.02
CA ASN A 105 8.26 15.18 12.91
C ASN A 105 7.74 14.53 14.20
N TYR A 106 7.86 13.21 14.38
CA TYR A 106 7.53 12.57 15.66
C TYR A 106 8.44 13.08 16.79
N ASN A 107 7.84 13.76 17.77
CA ASN A 107 8.55 14.52 18.80
C ASN A 107 8.75 13.77 20.13
N GLY A 108 8.24 12.54 20.22
CA GLY A 108 8.36 11.68 21.40
C GLY A 108 9.74 11.04 21.61
N LEU A 109 10.73 11.32 20.76
CA LEU A 109 12.07 10.72 20.81
C LEU A 109 13.11 11.61 21.48
N LYS A 110 14.01 10.99 22.25
CA LYS A 110 15.16 11.60 22.89
C LYS A 110 16.45 10.87 22.49
N PRO A 111 17.63 11.53 22.58
CA PRO A 111 18.89 10.84 22.40
C PRO A 111 19.02 9.61 23.30
N GLY A 112 19.42 8.47 22.73
CA GLY A 112 19.52 7.18 23.42
C GLY A 112 18.26 6.31 23.37
N ASP A 113 17.11 6.83 22.95
CA ASP A 113 15.93 6.00 22.64
C ASP A 113 16.21 5.07 21.46
N GLN A 114 15.44 3.99 21.36
CA GLN A 114 15.54 3.02 20.28
C GLN A 114 14.33 3.12 19.33
N VAL A 115 14.59 2.89 18.05
CA VAL A 115 13.55 2.78 17.01
C VAL A 115 13.67 1.46 16.26
N LEU A 116 12.56 0.85 15.87
CA LEU A 116 12.53 -0.47 15.25
C LEU A 116 12.10 -0.41 13.78
N ILE A 117 12.84 -1.16 12.96
CA ILE A 117 12.48 -1.57 11.59
C ILE A 117 12.70 -3.08 11.45
N CYS A 118 12.15 -3.69 10.42
CA CYS A 118 12.42 -5.07 10.03
C CYS A 118 12.97 -5.19 8.59
N ASP A 119 13.02 -6.42 8.10
CA ASP A 119 13.42 -6.74 6.74
C ASP A 119 12.36 -6.35 5.69
N LEU A 120 11.10 -6.15 6.09
CA LEU A 120 9.94 -5.98 5.20
C LEU A 120 9.55 -4.54 4.89
N GLU A 121 10.08 -3.54 5.61
CA GLU A 121 9.75 -2.13 5.36
C GLU A 121 10.26 -1.68 4.01
N TYR A 122 9.56 -0.72 3.44
CA TYR A 122 10.00 -0.07 2.22
C TYR A 122 11.33 0.68 2.43
N ALA A 123 12.18 0.72 1.39
CA ALA A 123 13.53 1.24 1.50
C ALA A 123 13.60 2.71 1.96
N SER A 124 12.63 3.54 1.57
CA SER A 124 12.57 4.94 2.00
C SER A 124 12.16 5.07 3.48
N VAL A 125 11.35 4.15 4.00
CA VAL A 125 10.98 4.08 5.43
C VAL A 125 12.18 3.67 6.26
N LYS A 126 12.92 2.63 5.84
CA LYS A 126 14.18 2.24 6.50
C LYS A 126 15.19 3.39 6.51
N SER A 127 15.32 4.10 5.38
CA SER A 127 16.19 5.27 5.27
C SER A 127 15.78 6.39 6.22
N ALA A 128 14.48 6.68 6.36
CA ALA A 128 13.97 7.69 7.27
C ALA A 128 14.18 7.33 8.75
N MET A 129 13.96 6.07 9.12
CA MET A 129 14.24 5.58 10.47
C MET A 129 15.74 5.65 10.80
N ARG A 130 16.61 5.33 9.84
CA ARG A 130 18.08 5.51 9.98
C ARG A 130 18.52 6.97 9.98
N TRP A 131 17.76 7.86 9.35
CA TRP A 131 18.00 9.29 9.41
C TRP A 131 17.78 9.83 10.83
N LEU A 132 16.79 9.31 11.57
CA LEU A 132 16.58 9.69 12.98
C LEU A 132 17.82 9.45 13.84
N ALA A 133 18.58 8.36 13.62
CA ALA A 133 19.80 8.12 14.39
C ALA A 133 20.81 9.26 14.26
N ARG A 134 20.96 9.82 13.06
CA ARG A 134 21.88 10.93 12.79
C ARG A 134 21.39 12.26 13.33
N GLN A 135 20.07 12.48 13.36
CA GLN A 135 19.48 13.79 13.67
C GLN A 135 18.91 13.93 15.07
N ARG A 136 18.62 12.80 15.73
CA ARG A 136 17.99 12.74 17.05
C ARG A 136 18.81 11.89 18.04
N GLY A 137 19.88 11.24 17.59
CA GLY A 137 20.74 10.42 18.46
C GLY A 137 20.07 9.14 18.97
N VAL A 138 19.07 8.62 18.23
CA VAL A 138 18.44 7.33 18.53
C VAL A 138 19.26 6.15 18.01
N GLU A 139 19.05 4.97 18.59
CA GLU A 139 19.61 3.71 18.13
C GLU A 139 18.59 2.98 17.23
N VAL A 140 19.01 2.47 16.08
CA VAL A 140 18.14 1.70 15.18
C VAL A 140 18.30 0.22 15.44
N ILE A 141 17.21 -0.43 15.80
CA ILE A 141 17.09 -1.88 15.91
C ILE A 141 16.50 -2.41 14.61
N GLU A 142 17.13 -3.42 14.03
CA GLU A 142 16.65 -4.11 12.83
C GLU A 142 16.42 -5.59 13.15
N ILE A 143 15.20 -6.05 12.93
CA ILE A 143 14.83 -7.47 13.05
C ILE A 143 14.62 -8.10 11.67
N VAL A 144 14.75 -9.42 11.60
CA VAL A 144 14.51 -10.18 10.36
C VAL A 144 13.53 -11.30 10.69
N HIS A 145 12.49 -11.43 9.88
CA HIS A 145 11.53 -12.50 10.04
C HIS A 145 12.07 -13.83 9.54
N GLN A 146 11.73 -14.90 10.25
CA GLN A 146 11.98 -16.25 9.76
C GLN A 146 10.96 -16.59 8.65
N HIS A 147 11.46 -17.24 7.60
CA HIS A 147 10.64 -17.74 6.49
C HIS A 147 10.74 -19.26 6.39
N PRO A 148 9.64 -19.99 6.07
CA PRO A 148 8.29 -19.46 5.84
C PRO A 148 7.68 -18.91 7.13
N ALA A 149 6.98 -17.77 7.02
CA ALA A 149 6.40 -17.09 8.16
C ALA A 149 5.04 -17.70 8.54
N SER A 150 4.74 -17.77 9.84
CA SER A 150 3.40 -18.01 10.37
C SER A 150 2.89 -16.76 11.09
N PHE A 151 1.60 -16.72 11.41
CA PHE A 151 1.02 -15.59 12.17
C PHE A 151 1.74 -15.43 13.52
N GLU A 152 1.95 -16.54 14.21
CA GLU A 152 2.58 -16.62 15.52
C GLU A 152 4.06 -16.26 15.45
N SER A 153 4.79 -16.68 14.40
CA SER A 153 6.21 -16.32 14.24
C SER A 153 6.38 -14.83 13.99
N LEU A 154 5.49 -14.21 13.20
CA LEU A 154 5.51 -12.77 12.95
C LEU A 154 5.24 -11.99 14.24
N VAL A 155 4.16 -12.30 14.97
CA VAL A 155 3.85 -11.64 16.25
C VAL A 155 4.96 -11.87 17.28
N GLY A 156 5.46 -13.10 17.37
CA GLY A 156 6.53 -13.49 18.29
C GLY A 156 7.82 -12.69 18.07
N THR A 157 8.23 -12.49 16.81
CA THR A 157 9.45 -11.73 16.47
C THR A 157 9.40 -10.30 17.01
N TYR A 158 8.26 -9.61 16.87
CA TYR A 158 8.09 -8.26 17.44
C TYR A 158 8.06 -8.28 18.97
N ARG A 159 7.34 -9.22 19.58
CA ARG A 159 7.28 -9.33 21.04
C ARG A 159 8.65 -9.59 21.67
N GLU A 160 9.46 -10.45 21.08
CA GLU A 160 10.84 -10.70 21.50
C GLU A 160 11.70 -9.44 21.39
N ALA A 161 11.54 -8.65 20.32
CA ALA A 161 12.23 -7.38 20.16
C ALA A 161 11.84 -6.39 21.28
N PHE A 162 10.54 -6.27 21.60
CA PHE A 162 10.09 -5.38 22.67
C PHE A 162 10.65 -5.76 24.05
N ILE A 163 10.76 -7.06 24.35
CA ILE A 163 11.36 -7.56 25.58
C ILE A 163 12.87 -7.27 25.62
N ARG A 164 13.57 -7.53 24.49
CA ARG A 164 15.03 -7.41 24.40
C ARG A 164 15.51 -5.97 24.40
N TYR A 165 14.71 -5.04 23.89
CA TYR A 165 15.08 -3.65 23.66
C TYR A 165 14.13 -2.70 24.42
N PRO A 166 14.29 -2.54 25.75
CA PRO A 166 13.35 -1.81 26.59
C PRO A 166 13.35 -0.29 26.38
N ARG A 167 14.28 0.26 25.58
CA ARG A 167 14.28 1.68 25.18
C ARG A 167 13.54 1.91 23.86
N LEU A 168 12.92 0.89 23.27
CA LEU A 168 12.11 1.07 22.07
C LEU A 168 10.97 2.05 22.36
N LYS A 169 10.82 3.05 21.48
CA LYS A 169 9.76 4.07 21.56
C LYS A 169 8.91 4.15 20.31
N LEU A 170 9.48 3.83 19.15
CA LEU A 170 8.80 3.97 17.87
C LEU A 170 9.19 2.83 16.95
N MET A 171 8.24 2.32 16.18
CA MET A 171 8.52 1.38 15.10
C MET A 171 7.80 1.77 13.81
N ALA A 172 8.44 1.46 12.70
CA ALA A 172 7.74 1.36 11.43
C ALA A 172 7.10 -0.03 11.32
N LEU A 173 5.91 -0.10 10.73
CA LEU A 173 5.24 -1.37 10.46
C LEU A 173 4.58 -1.32 9.09
N THR A 174 4.96 -2.19 8.17
CA THR A 174 4.28 -2.32 6.88
C THR A 174 3.10 -3.27 6.98
N TYR A 175 1.90 -2.85 6.57
CA TYR A 175 0.72 -3.71 6.63
C TYR A 175 0.74 -4.81 5.56
N VAL A 176 1.03 -4.44 4.30
CA VAL A 176 1.17 -5.41 3.20
C VAL A 176 2.53 -5.22 2.56
N ASN A 177 3.38 -6.23 2.68
CA ASN A 177 4.75 -6.16 2.21
C ASN A 177 4.82 -6.07 0.67
N HIS A 178 5.59 -5.11 0.18
CA HIS A 178 5.74 -4.84 -1.24
C HIS A 178 6.62 -5.86 -1.97
N LEU A 179 7.39 -6.70 -1.27
CA LEU A 179 8.30 -7.68 -1.87
C LEU A 179 7.56 -8.98 -2.20
N THR A 180 6.88 -9.54 -1.21
CA THR A 180 6.24 -10.86 -1.28
C THR A 180 4.72 -10.82 -1.22
N GLY A 181 4.12 -9.71 -0.78
CA GLY A 181 2.68 -9.63 -0.52
C GLY A 181 2.24 -10.15 0.84
N LEU A 182 3.19 -10.51 1.72
CA LEU A 182 2.88 -10.92 3.09
C LEU A 182 2.07 -9.83 3.80
N VAL A 183 0.89 -10.21 4.29
CA VAL A 183 0.04 -9.35 5.13
C VAL A 183 0.47 -9.53 6.58
N MET A 184 0.90 -8.45 7.23
CA MET A 184 1.37 -8.48 8.60
C MET A 184 0.19 -8.50 9.59
N PRO A 185 0.29 -9.22 10.71
CA PRO A 185 -0.75 -9.28 11.74
C PRO A 185 -0.76 -7.99 12.59
N VAL A 186 -1.10 -6.87 11.95
CA VAL A 186 -0.96 -5.52 12.50
C VAL A 186 -1.67 -5.37 13.85
N GLN A 187 -2.90 -5.88 13.99
CA GLN A 187 -3.64 -5.76 15.24
C GLN A 187 -2.92 -6.44 16.40
N ALA A 188 -2.48 -7.69 16.24
CA ALA A 188 -1.81 -8.45 17.29
C ALA A 188 -0.44 -7.83 17.64
N ILE A 189 0.28 -7.34 16.63
CA ILE A 189 1.54 -6.61 16.82
C ILE A 189 1.30 -5.30 17.59
N ALA A 190 0.26 -4.55 17.26
CA ALA A 190 -0.10 -3.29 17.92
C ALA A 190 -0.57 -3.47 19.36
N GLU A 191 -1.35 -4.53 19.62
CA GLU A 191 -1.73 -4.93 20.98
C GLU A 191 -0.48 -5.23 21.83
N SER A 192 0.48 -6.00 21.29
CA SER A 192 1.74 -6.24 22.00
C SER A 192 2.56 -4.96 22.15
N ALA A 193 2.67 -4.11 21.14
CA ALA A 193 3.46 -2.86 21.22
C ALA A 193 2.95 -1.92 22.32
N ARG A 194 1.63 -1.87 22.53
CA ARG A 194 1.00 -1.08 23.59
C ARG A 194 1.44 -1.51 24.99
N GLU A 195 1.62 -2.82 25.24
CA GLU A 195 2.12 -3.33 26.53
C GLU A 195 3.52 -2.81 26.86
N PHE A 196 4.31 -2.45 25.84
CA PHE A 196 5.69 -1.96 25.98
C PHE A 196 5.81 -0.45 25.70
N ALA A 197 4.70 0.26 25.52
CA ALA A 197 4.65 1.68 25.17
C ALA A 197 5.50 2.04 23.93
N VAL A 198 5.39 1.21 22.89
CA VAL A 198 6.02 1.44 21.57
C VAL A 198 4.96 1.96 20.61
N ASP A 199 5.16 3.16 20.07
CA ASP A 199 4.29 3.74 19.05
C ASP A 199 4.58 3.19 17.65
N ILE A 200 3.58 3.25 16.78
CA ILE A 200 3.62 2.63 15.44
C ILE A 200 3.32 3.67 14.37
N ILE A 201 4.21 3.79 13.39
CA ILE A 201 3.94 4.43 12.10
C ILE A 201 3.66 3.34 11.07
N LEU A 202 2.39 3.23 10.66
CA LEU A 202 1.94 2.19 9.74
C LEU A 202 2.11 2.62 8.27
N ASP A 203 2.88 1.85 7.51
CA ASP A 203 2.87 1.91 6.04
C ASP A 203 1.69 1.07 5.52
N GLY A 204 0.62 1.76 5.12
CA GLY A 204 -0.60 1.18 4.58
C GLY A 204 -0.68 1.20 3.05
N ALA A 205 0.40 1.53 2.35
CA ALA A 205 0.38 1.81 0.91
C ALA A 205 -0.19 0.68 0.05
N HIS A 206 0.05 -0.58 0.43
CA HIS A 206 -0.49 -1.74 -0.26
C HIS A 206 -1.78 -2.30 0.39
N ALA A 207 -2.18 -1.84 1.57
CA ALA A 207 -3.41 -2.30 2.22
C ALA A 207 -4.64 -1.55 1.69
N LEU A 208 -4.55 -0.23 1.55
CA LEU A 208 -5.67 0.62 1.16
C LEU A 208 -6.28 0.18 -0.18
N GLY A 209 -7.58 -0.14 -0.17
CA GLY A 209 -8.32 -0.57 -1.35
C GLY A 209 -8.24 -2.07 -1.68
N GLN A 210 -7.39 -2.83 -0.99
CA GLN A 210 -7.37 -4.30 -1.06
C GLN A 210 -7.91 -4.98 0.19
N ILE A 211 -7.61 -4.40 1.36
CA ILE A 211 -8.00 -4.94 2.65
C ILE A 211 -8.98 -3.95 3.25
N ASP A 212 -10.10 -4.48 3.76
CA ASP A 212 -11.03 -3.72 4.57
C ASP A 212 -10.51 -3.67 6.01
N PHE A 213 -10.27 -2.48 6.54
CA PHE A 213 -9.67 -2.30 7.85
C PHE A 213 -10.15 -1.04 8.54
N ASP A 214 -10.05 -1.02 9.87
CA ASP A 214 -10.39 0.10 10.73
C ASP A 214 -9.18 0.41 11.62
N LEU A 215 -8.56 1.57 11.41
CA LEU A 215 -7.32 1.94 12.11
C LEU A 215 -7.50 2.01 13.63
N LYS A 216 -8.68 2.42 14.10
CA LYS A 216 -8.99 2.47 15.54
C LYS A 216 -9.05 1.07 16.12
N LYS A 217 -9.69 0.11 15.42
CA LYS A 217 -9.71 -1.30 15.86
C LYS A 217 -8.32 -1.95 15.80
N LEU A 218 -7.52 -1.60 14.80
CA LEU A 218 -6.12 -2.03 14.71
C LEU A 218 -5.25 -1.42 15.80
N GLY A 219 -5.69 -0.35 16.48
CA GLY A 219 -4.90 0.35 17.47
C GLY A 219 -3.75 1.17 16.88
N ILE A 220 -3.91 1.63 15.63
CA ILE A 220 -2.91 2.42 14.91
C ILE A 220 -3.26 3.89 15.00
N GLU A 221 -2.25 4.71 15.34
CA GLU A 221 -2.44 6.13 15.57
C GLU A 221 -1.74 7.02 14.54
N PHE A 222 -0.78 6.48 13.79
CA PHE A 222 -0.09 7.16 12.71
C PHE A 222 -0.01 6.24 11.49
N ALA A 223 -0.40 6.72 10.31
CA ALA A 223 -0.33 5.91 9.09
C ALA A 223 -0.15 6.74 7.82
N GLY A 224 0.49 6.16 6.80
CA GLY A 224 0.65 6.77 5.49
C GLY A 224 0.16 5.87 4.34
N PHE A 225 -0.42 6.47 3.31
CA PHE A 225 -1.10 5.75 2.23
C PHE A 225 -0.88 6.36 0.84
N ASN A 226 -1.06 5.53 -0.19
CA ASN A 226 -1.09 5.92 -1.60
C ASN A 226 -2.51 5.78 -2.16
N LEU A 227 -2.92 6.68 -3.04
CA LEU A 227 -4.20 6.61 -3.77
C LEU A 227 -4.04 6.06 -5.20
N GLN A 228 -2.82 6.08 -5.76
CA GLN A 228 -2.55 5.62 -7.13
C GLN A 228 -2.35 4.10 -7.28
N LYS A 229 -2.36 3.35 -6.18
CA LYS A 229 -2.30 1.89 -6.21
C LYS A 229 -3.73 1.34 -6.32
N TRP A 230 -4.23 0.61 -5.33
CA TRP A 230 -5.45 -0.19 -5.44
C TRP A 230 -6.76 0.62 -5.43
N ILE A 231 -6.67 1.89 -5.05
CA ILE A 231 -7.77 2.85 -5.20
C ILE A 231 -7.95 3.23 -6.68
N GLY A 232 -6.86 3.39 -7.43
CA GLY A 232 -6.89 3.70 -8.86
C GLY A 232 -6.94 5.20 -9.18
N GLY A 233 -6.47 6.06 -8.27
CA GLY A 233 -6.38 7.49 -8.49
C GLY A 233 -5.20 7.89 -9.40
N PRO A 234 -5.16 9.16 -9.85
CA PRO A 234 -4.00 9.70 -10.57
C PRO A 234 -2.70 9.55 -9.76
N LEU A 235 -1.55 9.48 -10.45
CA LEU A 235 -0.24 9.40 -9.82
C LEU A 235 0.05 10.60 -8.91
N SER A 236 0.95 10.39 -7.96
CA SER A 236 1.39 11.40 -6.99
C SER A 236 0.27 11.93 -6.09
N GLN A 237 -0.57 11.03 -5.58
CA GLN A 237 -1.62 11.32 -4.61
C GLN A 237 -1.51 10.38 -3.41
N GLY A 238 -1.33 10.92 -2.22
CA GLY A 238 -1.26 10.18 -0.96
C GLY A 238 -1.89 10.96 0.18
N PHE A 239 -1.84 10.38 1.37
CA PHE A 239 -2.28 11.06 2.58
C PHE A 239 -1.65 10.42 3.82
N LEU A 240 -1.59 11.21 4.89
CA LEU A 240 -1.29 10.74 6.22
C LEU A 240 -2.56 10.73 7.07
N TYR A 241 -2.57 9.83 8.06
CA TYR A 241 -3.51 9.77 9.15
C TYR A 241 -2.77 10.00 10.45
N ILE A 242 -3.32 10.88 11.30
CA ILE A 242 -2.91 11.06 12.69
C ILE A 242 -4.17 11.00 13.54
N ALA A 243 -4.22 10.06 14.48
CA ALA A 243 -5.34 9.97 15.41
C ALA A 243 -5.50 11.32 16.14
N PRO A 244 -6.71 11.90 16.22
CA PRO A 244 -6.89 13.27 16.69
C PRO A 244 -6.27 13.56 18.06
N GLN A 245 -6.31 12.59 18.98
CA GLN A 245 -5.73 12.70 20.32
C GLN A 245 -4.20 12.67 20.36
N ARG A 246 -3.54 12.25 19.28
CA ARG A 246 -2.08 12.14 19.15
C ARG A 246 -1.49 13.21 18.22
N LEU A 247 -2.28 14.19 17.76
CA LEU A 247 -1.82 15.23 16.84
C LEU A 247 -0.61 16.03 17.38
N ALA A 248 -0.57 16.24 18.69
CA ALA A 248 0.51 16.96 19.36
C ALA A 248 1.85 16.21 19.38
N ASP A 249 1.86 14.91 19.07
CA ASP A 249 3.07 14.09 19.08
C ASP A 249 3.84 14.14 17.75
N ILE A 250 3.22 14.76 16.74
CA ILE A 250 3.85 15.11 15.48
C ILE A 250 3.99 16.63 15.49
N ASP A 251 5.19 17.15 15.31
CA ASP A 251 5.44 18.58 15.15
C ASP A 251 4.86 19.09 13.81
N PRO A 252 4.48 20.38 13.71
CA PRO A 252 4.19 21.00 12.42
C PRO A 252 5.31 20.73 11.40
N ASP A 253 4.94 20.65 10.11
CA ASP A 253 5.98 20.57 9.08
C ASP A 253 6.80 21.88 9.05
N MET A 254 8.03 21.79 8.55
CA MET A 254 9.03 22.84 8.70
C MET A 254 8.67 24.15 7.97
N ASP A 255 7.78 24.07 7.00
CA ASP A 255 7.36 25.16 6.12
C ASP A 255 5.92 25.63 6.36
N GLU A 256 5.27 25.16 7.42
CA GLU A 256 3.82 25.32 7.60
C GLU A 256 3.45 26.16 8.82
N ASP A 257 3.08 27.42 8.55
CA ASP A 257 2.60 28.42 9.50
C ASP A 257 1.19 28.98 9.14
N SER A 258 0.60 28.45 8.06
CA SER A 258 -0.66 28.91 7.48
C SER A 258 -1.88 28.28 8.16
N TYR A 259 -1.73 27.09 8.76
CA TYR A 259 -2.76 26.42 9.56
C TYR A 259 -2.42 26.44 11.06
N PRO A 260 -3.43 26.49 11.96
CA PRO A 260 -3.21 26.36 13.40
C PRO A 260 -2.52 25.04 13.75
N ALA A 261 -1.69 25.02 14.80
CA ALA A 261 -1.00 23.81 15.25
C ALA A 261 -1.95 22.67 15.68
N THR A 262 -3.23 22.97 15.91
CA THR A 262 -4.30 22.00 16.21
C THR A 262 -4.98 21.42 14.97
N ASP A 263 -4.56 21.83 13.76
CA ASP A 263 -5.06 21.32 12.49
C ASP A 263 -4.04 20.33 11.88
N VAL A 264 -4.48 19.14 11.51
CA VAL A 264 -3.62 18.12 10.88
C VAL A 264 -2.99 18.59 9.56
N ARG A 265 -3.59 19.57 8.87
CA ARG A 265 -2.99 20.18 7.67
C ARG A 265 -1.65 20.85 7.98
N SER A 266 -1.45 21.28 9.23
CA SER A 266 -0.16 21.82 9.65
C SER A 266 0.97 20.79 9.68
N ARG A 267 0.65 19.50 9.49
CA ARG A 267 1.61 18.39 9.53
C ARG A 267 2.11 17.98 8.16
N THR A 268 1.58 18.52 7.08
CA THR A 268 2.00 18.18 5.71
C THR A 268 2.73 19.37 5.09
N PRO A 269 3.79 19.14 4.27
CA PRO A 269 4.49 20.23 3.62
C PRO A 269 3.56 21.15 2.82
N HIS A 270 3.74 22.45 2.96
CA HIS A 270 2.97 23.43 2.21
C HIS A 270 3.46 23.51 0.76
N SER A 271 2.70 22.95 -0.18
CA SER A 271 3.04 23.02 -1.60
C SER A 271 1.81 23.29 -2.45
N THR A 272 2.02 23.82 -3.66
CA THR A 272 0.97 23.86 -4.69
C THR A 272 0.70 22.42 -5.14
N PRO A 273 -0.44 21.81 -4.78
CA PRO A 273 -0.65 20.42 -5.10
C PRO A 273 -1.09 20.28 -6.56
N ASN A 274 -1.10 19.04 -7.06
CA ASN A 274 -1.70 18.74 -8.36
C ASN A 274 -3.23 18.86 -8.28
N ILE A 275 -3.75 20.09 -8.37
CA ILE A 275 -5.18 20.41 -8.25
C ILE A 275 -6.04 19.59 -9.22
N PRO A 276 -5.69 19.46 -10.53
CA PRO A 276 -6.47 18.61 -11.42
C PRO A 276 -6.61 17.16 -10.94
N ALA A 277 -5.54 16.58 -10.39
CA ALA A 277 -5.57 15.21 -9.88
C ALA A 277 -6.43 15.09 -8.63
N LEU A 278 -6.36 16.08 -7.71
CA LEU A 278 -7.20 16.13 -6.52
C LEU A 278 -8.68 16.26 -6.88
N LEU A 279 -9.03 17.11 -7.85
CA LEU A 279 -10.40 17.28 -8.34
C LEU A 279 -10.98 16.01 -8.99
N THR A 280 -10.13 15.09 -9.46
CA THR A 280 -10.57 13.81 -10.02
C THR A 280 -10.89 12.76 -8.96
N LEU A 281 -10.35 12.88 -7.74
CA LEU A 281 -10.53 11.87 -6.68
C LEU A 281 -11.98 11.56 -6.31
N PRO A 282 -12.94 12.50 -6.29
CA PRO A 282 -14.35 12.19 -6.02
C PRO A 282 -14.91 11.09 -6.93
N LEU A 283 -14.64 11.14 -8.24
CA LEU A 283 -15.08 10.11 -9.19
C LEU A 283 -14.36 8.77 -8.95
N VAL A 284 -13.06 8.81 -8.62
CA VAL A 284 -12.29 7.60 -8.27
C VAL A 284 -12.90 6.88 -7.07
N PHE A 285 -13.29 7.64 -6.03
CA PHE A 285 -13.90 7.10 -4.83
C PHE A 285 -15.32 6.58 -5.09
N GLU A 286 -16.10 7.29 -5.91
CA GLU A 286 -17.42 6.82 -6.34
C GLU A 286 -17.31 5.47 -7.07
N GLU A 287 -16.41 5.34 -8.04
CA GLU A 287 -16.19 4.08 -8.75
C GLU A 287 -15.70 2.96 -7.82
N HIS A 288 -14.80 3.28 -6.88
CA HIS A 288 -14.35 2.34 -5.85
C HIS A 288 -15.52 1.83 -5.00
N GLN A 289 -16.42 2.72 -4.57
CA GLN A 289 -17.61 2.35 -3.79
C GLN A 289 -18.63 1.58 -4.62
N ALA A 290 -18.88 1.96 -5.87
CA ALA A 290 -19.80 1.28 -6.78
C ALA A 290 -19.36 -0.16 -7.09
N LEU A 291 -18.04 -0.42 -7.09
CA LEU A 291 -17.45 -1.76 -7.18
C LEU A 291 -17.73 -2.64 -5.95
N GLY A 292 -18.10 -2.05 -4.81
CA GLY A 292 -18.23 -2.74 -3.52
C GLY A 292 -17.02 -2.53 -2.59
N GLY A 293 -16.19 -1.52 -2.85
CA GLY A 293 -15.10 -1.10 -1.98
C GLY A 293 -13.95 -2.10 -1.85
N ALA A 294 -13.15 -1.93 -0.80
CA ALA A 294 -12.00 -2.77 -0.52
C ALA A 294 -12.39 -4.25 -0.33
N SER A 295 -13.55 -4.54 0.28
CA SER A 295 -13.99 -5.92 0.53
C SER A 295 -14.22 -6.69 -0.78
N ALA A 296 -14.94 -6.10 -1.75
CA ALA A 296 -15.19 -6.75 -3.05
C ALA A 296 -13.92 -6.83 -3.92
N LYS A 297 -13.13 -5.75 -3.98
CA LYS A 297 -11.84 -5.75 -4.69
C LYS A 297 -10.89 -6.79 -4.10
N GLY A 298 -10.76 -6.83 -2.78
CA GLY A 298 -9.94 -7.80 -2.05
C GLY A 298 -10.34 -9.24 -2.35
N ALA A 299 -11.64 -9.56 -2.29
CA ALA A 299 -12.14 -10.89 -2.61
C ALA A 299 -11.78 -11.32 -4.04
N ARG A 300 -11.94 -10.43 -5.04
CA ARG A 300 -11.53 -10.69 -6.43
C ARG A 300 -10.04 -10.90 -6.59
N LEU A 301 -9.22 -10.02 -6.01
CA LEU A 301 -7.78 -10.10 -6.12
C LEU A 301 -7.23 -11.36 -5.44
N CYS A 302 -7.78 -11.74 -4.28
CA CYS A 302 -7.45 -12.99 -3.60
C CYS A 302 -7.88 -14.20 -4.44
N TYR A 303 -9.07 -14.19 -5.05
CA TYR A 303 -9.50 -15.25 -5.96
C TYR A 303 -8.52 -15.44 -7.14
N LEU A 304 -8.15 -14.36 -7.82
CA LEU A 304 -7.18 -14.40 -8.92
C LEU A 304 -5.81 -14.89 -8.46
N ARG A 305 -5.37 -14.48 -7.26
CA ARG A 305 -4.14 -14.99 -6.64
C ARG A 305 -4.24 -16.49 -6.36
N ASP A 306 -5.34 -16.94 -5.77
CA ASP A 306 -5.52 -18.33 -5.35
C ASP A 306 -5.55 -19.29 -6.56
N LEU A 307 -6.07 -18.85 -7.72
CA LEU A 307 -6.07 -19.64 -8.96
C LEU A 307 -4.65 -20.10 -9.37
N TRP A 308 -3.67 -19.19 -9.49
CA TRP A 308 -2.32 -19.62 -9.89
C TRP A 308 -1.53 -20.21 -8.72
N VAL A 309 -1.71 -19.73 -7.49
CA VAL A 309 -0.99 -20.30 -6.33
C VAL A 309 -1.35 -21.76 -6.14
N SER A 310 -2.64 -22.09 -6.10
CA SER A 310 -3.09 -23.47 -5.92
C SER A 310 -2.58 -24.40 -7.03
N ALA A 311 -2.42 -23.88 -8.25
CA ALA A 311 -1.93 -24.66 -9.37
C ALA A 311 -0.41 -24.90 -9.37
N VAL A 312 0.39 -24.04 -8.72
CA VAL A 312 1.87 -24.16 -8.72
C VAL A 312 2.49 -24.49 -7.37
N ARG A 313 1.76 -24.36 -6.26
CA ARG A 313 2.31 -24.51 -4.90
C ARG A 313 2.94 -25.88 -4.67
N ASP A 314 2.30 -26.94 -5.14
CA ASP A 314 2.77 -28.32 -4.95
C ASP A 314 3.65 -28.82 -6.11
N VAL A 315 3.99 -27.94 -7.06
CA VAL A 315 4.86 -28.29 -8.20
C VAL A 315 6.33 -28.27 -7.74
N PRO A 316 7.05 -29.41 -7.77
CA PRO A 316 8.46 -29.43 -7.43
C PRO A 316 9.25 -28.48 -8.33
N GLY A 317 10.09 -27.64 -7.73
CA GLY A 317 10.85 -26.61 -8.46
C GLY A 317 10.29 -25.20 -8.34
N ILE A 318 9.08 -25.02 -7.81
CA ILE A 318 8.47 -23.72 -7.54
C ILE A 318 8.24 -23.58 -6.03
N GLU A 319 8.67 -22.45 -5.46
CA GLU A 319 8.40 -22.09 -4.07
C GLU A 319 7.55 -20.81 -4.06
N VAL A 320 6.35 -20.87 -3.48
CA VAL A 320 5.51 -19.68 -3.22
C VAL A 320 5.90 -19.10 -1.87
N MET A 321 6.29 -17.83 -1.85
CA MET A 321 6.90 -17.14 -0.71
C MET A 321 5.92 -16.81 0.42
N THR A 322 4.62 -16.73 0.12
CA THR A 322 3.56 -16.45 1.11
C THR A 322 2.92 -17.74 1.63
N PRO A 323 2.58 -17.82 2.93
CA PRO A 323 1.89 -18.97 3.50
C PRO A 323 0.44 -19.07 3.00
N ASP A 324 -0.22 -20.22 3.23
CA ASP A 324 -1.65 -20.43 2.90
C ASP A 324 -2.61 -19.94 3.98
N ASP A 325 -2.09 -19.41 5.09
CA ASP A 325 -2.91 -18.74 6.08
C ASP A 325 -3.58 -17.52 5.43
N ARG A 326 -4.92 -17.57 5.30
CA ARG A 326 -5.73 -16.50 4.70
C ARG A 326 -5.60 -15.14 5.39
N ARG A 327 -5.07 -15.11 6.61
CA ARG A 327 -4.77 -13.86 7.34
C ARG A 327 -3.52 -13.15 6.83
N LEU A 328 -2.65 -13.86 6.09
CA LEU A 328 -1.28 -13.44 5.79
C LEU A 328 -1.02 -13.17 4.30
N TYR A 329 -2.06 -13.13 3.46
CA TYR A 329 -1.91 -12.78 2.04
C TYR A 329 -3.09 -11.95 1.53
N CYS A 330 -2.86 -11.26 0.41
CA CYS A 330 -3.90 -10.56 -0.35
C CYS A 330 -3.73 -10.85 -1.85
N GLY A 331 -4.04 -9.90 -2.73
CA GLY A 331 -3.78 -10.03 -4.17
C GLY A 331 -2.30 -10.04 -4.56
N ILE A 332 -1.41 -9.56 -3.67
CA ILE A 332 0.04 -9.57 -3.90
C ILE A 332 0.62 -10.87 -3.38
N THR A 333 1.58 -11.40 -4.12
CA THR A 333 2.22 -12.67 -3.83
C THR A 333 3.54 -12.77 -4.60
N ALA A 334 4.42 -13.68 -4.20
CA ALA A 334 5.66 -13.92 -4.90
C ALA A 334 6.02 -15.41 -4.90
N MET A 335 6.86 -15.79 -5.85
CA MET A 335 7.38 -17.15 -5.99
C MET A 335 8.84 -17.11 -6.44
N ARG A 336 9.56 -18.23 -6.35
CA ARG A 336 10.83 -18.43 -7.04
C ARG A 336 10.96 -19.82 -7.64
N PHE A 337 11.70 -19.92 -8.74
CA PHE A 337 12.11 -21.20 -9.29
C PHE A 337 13.31 -21.72 -8.48
N THR A 338 13.17 -22.81 -7.74
CA THR A 338 14.19 -23.28 -6.78
C THR A 338 15.43 -23.85 -7.46
N ALA A 339 15.30 -24.34 -8.70
CA ALA A 339 16.41 -24.83 -9.52
C ALA A 339 17.15 -23.72 -10.29
N ARG A 340 16.77 -22.45 -10.11
CA ARG A 340 17.34 -21.30 -10.84
C ARG A 340 17.72 -20.21 -9.83
N ALA A 341 18.99 -19.86 -9.74
CA ALA A 341 19.41 -18.77 -8.86
C ALA A 341 18.99 -17.40 -9.43
N ASP A 342 19.06 -17.24 -10.76
CA ASP A 342 18.74 -16.01 -11.45
C ASP A 342 17.23 -15.92 -11.76
N GLN A 343 16.50 -15.28 -10.85
CA GLN A 343 15.07 -15.03 -11.03
C GLN A 343 14.81 -13.93 -12.08
N GLN A 344 15.78 -13.06 -12.39
CA GLN A 344 15.60 -12.02 -13.41
C GLN A 344 15.57 -12.64 -14.80
N ALA A 345 16.47 -13.58 -15.08
CA ALA A 345 16.42 -14.36 -16.31
C ALA A 345 15.06 -15.05 -16.48
N MET A 346 14.47 -15.59 -15.41
CA MET A 346 13.16 -16.23 -15.47
C MET A 346 12.01 -15.23 -15.70
N ALA A 347 12.06 -14.05 -15.08
CA ALA A 347 11.10 -12.96 -15.33
C ALA A 347 11.21 -12.43 -16.78
N ASP A 348 12.42 -12.32 -17.32
CA ASP A 348 12.65 -11.91 -18.71
C ASP A 348 12.10 -12.96 -19.69
N ARG A 349 12.21 -14.26 -19.37
CA ARG A 349 11.59 -15.33 -20.16
C ARG A 349 10.07 -15.30 -20.09
N LEU A 350 9.47 -15.04 -18.92
CA LEU A 350 8.02 -14.81 -18.82
C LEU A 350 7.56 -13.69 -19.75
N LEU A 351 8.33 -12.60 -19.85
CA LEU A 351 8.02 -11.50 -20.74
C LEU A 351 8.23 -11.87 -22.21
N ASN A 352 9.42 -12.36 -22.57
CA ASN A 352 9.84 -12.54 -23.95
C ASN A 352 9.21 -13.77 -24.63
N GLU A 353 9.01 -14.86 -23.89
CA GLU A 353 8.49 -16.12 -24.43
C GLU A 353 6.96 -16.23 -24.26
N HIS A 354 6.39 -15.60 -23.22
CA HIS A 354 4.98 -15.75 -22.89
C HIS A 354 4.18 -14.43 -22.90
N GLY A 355 4.84 -13.28 -23.07
CA GLY A 355 4.19 -11.97 -23.06
C GLY A 355 3.63 -11.61 -21.67
N ILE A 356 4.26 -12.05 -20.59
CA ILE A 356 3.80 -11.84 -19.21
C ILE A 356 4.83 -11.00 -18.46
N PHE A 357 4.44 -9.78 -18.11
CA PHE A 357 5.28 -8.87 -17.35
C PHE A 357 5.11 -9.10 -15.85
N THR A 358 6.22 -9.42 -15.19
CA THR A 358 6.37 -9.57 -13.73
C THR A 358 7.67 -8.90 -13.32
N VAL A 359 7.94 -8.83 -12.02
CA VAL A 359 9.14 -8.13 -11.52
C VAL A 359 9.85 -8.91 -10.42
N VAL A 360 11.17 -8.86 -10.44
CA VAL A 360 11.99 -9.43 -9.38
C VAL A 360 12.04 -8.50 -8.18
N ARG A 361 12.04 -9.09 -6.99
CA ARG A 361 12.24 -8.42 -5.70
C ARG A 361 13.32 -9.16 -4.91
N HIS A 362 14.05 -8.41 -4.09
CA HIS A 362 15.09 -8.95 -3.23
C HIS A 362 14.59 -8.95 -1.79
N THR A 363 14.48 -10.14 -1.22
CA THR A 363 14.07 -10.35 0.18
C THR A 363 15.28 -10.70 1.04
N SER A 364 15.10 -10.72 2.37
CA SER A 364 16.10 -11.22 3.32
C SER A 364 16.53 -12.67 3.06
N VAL A 365 15.66 -13.46 2.43
CA VAL A 365 15.90 -14.87 2.11
C VAL A 365 16.17 -15.13 0.62
N GLY A 366 16.50 -14.09 -0.14
CA GLY A 366 16.90 -14.18 -1.54
C GLY A 366 15.92 -13.56 -2.54
N PRO A 367 16.23 -13.62 -3.85
CA PRO A 367 15.38 -13.06 -4.89
C PRO A 367 14.11 -13.88 -5.12
N CYS A 368 13.03 -13.20 -5.49
CA CYS A 368 11.76 -13.81 -5.90
C CYS A 368 11.11 -12.99 -7.02
N ILE A 369 10.20 -13.62 -7.75
CA ILE A 369 9.35 -12.98 -8.76
C ILE A 369 8.03 -12.61 -8.08
N ARG A 370 7.73 -11.31 -8.03
CA ARG A 370 6.48 -10.78 -7.51
C ARG A 370 5.43 -10.74 -8.61
N ILE A 371 4.26 -11.27 -8.31
CA ILE A 371 3.11 -11.34 -9.19
C ILE A 371 1.94 -10.61 -8.51
N THR A 372 1.30 -9.70 -9.22
CA THR A 372 0.22 -8.86 -8.71
C THR A 372 -0.87 -8.70 -9.76
N PRO A 373 -1.91 -9.54 -9.73
CA PRO A 373 -3.13 -9.31 -10.50
C PRO A 373 -3.75 -7.94 -10.17
N GLY A 374 -4.44 -7.37 -11.14
CA GLY A 374 -5.22 -6.14 -10.99
C GLY A 374 -6.71 -6.38 -11.23
N LEU A 375 -7.49 -5.31 -11.18
CA LEU A 375 -8.94 -5.37 -11.46
C LEU A 375 -9.27 -5.72 -12.91
N ILE A 376 -8.30 -5.51 -13.82
CA ILE A 376 -8.43 -5.84 -15.24
C ILE A 376 -7.98 -7.26 -15.57
N THR A 377 -7.44 -7.99 -14.60
CA THR A 377 -6.95 -9.36 -14.80
C THR A 377 -8.11 -10.35 -14.77
N LEU A 378 -8.18 -11.22 -15.76
CA LEU A 378 -9.20 -12.27 -15.86
C LEU A 378 -8.67 -13.63 -15.41
N ALA A 379 -9.56 -14.57 -15.09
CA ALA A 379 -9.14 -15.93 -14.77
C ALA A 379 -8.34 -16.58 -15.92
N SER A 380 -8.70 -16.31 -17.18
CA SER A 380 -7.98 -16.79 -18.36
C SER A 380 -6.55 -16.23 -18.46
N ASP A 381 -6.29 -15.02 -17.98
CA ASP A 381 -4.95 -14.46 -17.87
C ASP A 381 -4.12 -15.21 -16.82
N ILE A 382 -4.76 -15.59 -15.71
CA ILE A 382 -4.13 -16.38 -14.64
C ILE A 382 -3.84 -17.82 -15.09
N GLU A 383 -4.69 -18.41 -15.94
CA GLU A 383 -4.41 -19.69 -16.59
C GLU A 383 -3.18 -19.62 -17.49
N ARG A 384 -3.06 -18.56 -18.30
CA ARG A 384 -1.86 -18.31 -19.13
C ARG A 384 -0.59 -18.20 -18.29
N LEU A 385 -0.65 -17.47 -17.17
CA LEU A 385 0.45 -17.39 -16.20
C LEU A 385 0.82 -18.78 -15.69
N THR A 386 -0.16 -19.55 -15.22
CA THR A 386 0.05 -20.87 -14.63
C THR A 386 0.74 -21.82 -15.61
N GLN A 387 0.28 -21.85 -16.86
CA GLN A 387 0.89 -22.65 -17.93
C GLN A 387 2.34 -22.22 -18.21
N ALA A 388 2.61 -20.91 -18.25
CA ALA A 388 3.96 -20.38 -18.44
C ALA A 388 4.90 -20.77 -17.28
N LEU A 389 4.45 -20.64 -16.04
CA LEU A 389 5.24 -21.03 -14.86
C LEU A 389 5.60 -22.52 -14.89
N ILE A 390 4.64 -23.40 -15.19
CA ILE A 390 4.86 -24.85 -15.28
C ILE A 390 5.78 -25.19 -16.45
N HIS A 391 5.63 -24.51 -17.60
CA HIS A 391 6.50 -24.69 -18.77
C HIS A 391 7.95 -24.34 -18.42
N LEU A 392 8.18 -23.15 -17.88
CA LEU A 392 9.51 -22.65 -17.54
C LEU A 392 10.18 -23.47 -16.44
N ASN A 393 9.42 -24.07 -15.52
CA ASN A 393 9.96 -24.94 -14.47
C ASN A 393 10.50 -26.29 -15.01
N ARG A 394 9.96 -26.77 -16.14
CA ARG A 394 10.36 -28.07 -16.73
C ARG A 394 11.61 -27.98 -17.60
N MET A 395 11.96 -26.77 -18.05
CA MET A 395 13.18 -26.48 -18.83
C MET A 395 14.32 -26.19 -17.89
#